data_AF-A0A151MUF7-F1
#
_entry.id   AF-A0A151MUF7-F1
#
_cell.length_a   1.000
_cell.length_b   1.000
_cell.length_c   1.000
_cell.angle_alpha   90.00
_cell.angle_beta   90.00
_cell.angle_gamma   90.00
#
_symmetry.space_group_name_H-M   'P 1'
#
loop_
_entity.id
_entity.type
_entity.pdbx_description
1 polymer ?
#
loop_
_entity_poly.entity_id
_entity_poly.type
_entity_poly.pdbx_seq_one_letter_code
_entity_poly.pdbx_strand_id
1 'polypeptide(L)'
;MAFFGLTLLGYQEPFRAWRRELAADRKEPAGAGPFLPKLLPLRPGGTVHQGREDVCGQPTRRVRRATPPNQVYRVPLTCGQDLGWWLPRDPALRPEEMMPWMVVPRRPLVWSPVTRFVDSMSLSNPHFSLF
;
A
#
# COMPACT_ATOMS: atom_id res chain seq x y z
N MET A 1 12.43 28.82 -8.81
CA MET A 1 12.65 30.01 -7.97
C MET A 1 11.40 30.20 -7.12
N ALA A 2 11.48 29.90 -5.82
CA ALA A 2 10.33 30.01 -4.90
C ALA A 2 10.25 31.44 -4.35
N PHE A 3 9.09 32.08 -4.50
CA PHE A 3 8.81 33.40 -3.95
C PHE A 3 8.31 33.24 -2.51
N PHE A 4 9.09 33.74 -1.55
CA PHE A 4 8.65 33.89 -0.16
C PHE A 4 7.79 35.15 -0.04
N GLY A 5 6.68 35.04 0.70
CA GLY A 5 5.59 36.01 0.76
C GLY A 5 5.97 37.39 1.30
N LEU A 6 6.30 38.29 0.39
CA LEU A 6 6.50 39.73 0.67
C LEU A 6 5.21 40.55 0.58
N THR A 7 4.08 39.92 0.26
CA THR A 7 2.76 40.54 0.39
C THR A 7 1.93 39.67 1.31
N LEU A 8 1.30 40.27 2.33
CA LEU A 8 0.40 39.63 3.32
C LEU A 8 -0.89 39.07 2.68
N LEU A 9 -0.80 38.59 1.44
CA LEU A 9 -1.90 38.18 0.59
C LEU A 9 -2.03 36.65 0.55
N GLY A 10 -1.91 36.00 1.71
CA GLY A 10 -2.15 34.56 1.89
C GLY A 10 -1.36 33.61 0.96
N TYR A 11 -1.72 32.33 1.01
CA TYR A 11 -1.15 31.29 0.14
C TYR A 11 -1.58 31.53 -1.31
N GLN A 12 -0.69 32.09 -2.12
CA GLN A 12 -0.91 32.26 -3.55
C GLN A 12 -0.63 30.94 -4.26
N GLU A 13 -1.66 30.39 -4.92
CA GLU A 13 -1.59 29.18 -5.75
C GLU A 13 -1.23 29.56 -7.20
N PRO A 14 0.06 29.54 -7.61
CA PRO A 14 0.47 29.98 -8.95
C PRO A 14 -0.12 29.10 -10.05
N PHE A 15 -0.50 27.86 -9.73
CA PHE A 15 -1.07 26.91 -10.69
C PHE A 15 -2.55 27.14 -11.00
N ARG A 16 -3.25 28.03 -10.28
CA ARG A 16 -4.67 28.35 -10.57
C ARG A 16 -4.83 29.15 -11.86
N ALA A 17 -3.90 30.04 -12.19
CA ALA A 17 -3.92 30.81 -13.43
C ALA A 17 -3.77 29.88 -14.65
N TRP A 18 -2.78 28.98 -14.60
CA TRP A 18 -2.53 27.98 -15.63
C TRP A 18 -3.75 27.06 -15.89
N ARG A 19 -4.47 26.63 -14.84
CA ARG A 19 -5.70 25.84 -15.02
C ARG A 19 -6.82 26.62 -15.73
N ARG A 20 -6.90 27.94 -15.54
CA ARG A 20 -7.87 28.79 -16.23
C ARG A 20 -7.50 28.99 -17.69
N GLU A 21 -6.21 29.14 -18.00
CA GLU A 21 -5.70 29.21 -19.38
C GLU A 21 -5.97 27.90 -20.14
N LEU A 22 -5.69 26.74 -19.54
CA LEU A 22 -6.03 25.43 -20.11
C LEU A 22 -7.54 25.21 -20.29
N ALA A 23 -8.36 25.81 -19.44
CA ALA A 23 -9.81 25.75 -19.57
C ALA A 23 -10.33 26.72 -20.66
N ALA A 24 -9.62 27.82 -20.92
CA ALA A 24 -9.93 28.76 -22.00
C ALA A 24 -9.55 28.21 -23.38
N ASP A 25 -8.43 27.47 -23.46
CA ASP A 25 -8.00 26.77 -24.69
C ASP A 25 -8.90 25.57 -25.04
N ARG A 26 -9.64 25.03 -24.08
CA ARG A 26 -10.69 24.02 -24.32
C ARG A 26 -12.02 24.65 -24.71
N LYS A 27 -12.04 25.45 -25.78
CA LYS A 27 -13.26 25.63 -26.58
C LYS A 27 -13.29 24.58 -27.68
N GLU A 28 -13.82 23.41 -27.35
CA GLU A 28 -14.21 22.41 -28.36
C GLU A 28 -15.24 23.02 -29.33
N PRO A 29 -15.11 22.83 -30.65
CA PRO A 29 -16.17 23.18 -31.57
C PRO A 29 -17.41 22.32 -31.28
N ALA A 30 -18.56 22.97 -31.19
CA ALA A 30 -19.85 22.31 -31.02
C ALA A 30 -20.06 21.30 -32.17
N GLY A 31 -20.09 20.01 -31.85
CA GLY A 31 -20.51 18.97 -32.79
C GLY A 31 -19.58 17.75 -32.89
N ALA A 32 -19.25 17.10 -31.78
CA ALA A 32 -18.76 15.74 -31.80
C ALA A 32 -19.21 15.02 -30.52
N GLY A 33 -20.19 14.12 -30.67
CA GLY A 33 -20.58 13.22 -29.58
C GLY A 33 -19.39 12.35 -29.13
N PRO A 34 -19.45 11.73 -27.95
CA PRO A 34 -18.33 10.96 -27.42
C PRO A 34 -17.94 9.85 -28.41
N PHE A 35 -16.69 9.92 -28.90
CA PHE A 35 -16.06 8.86 -29.67
C PHE A 35 -15.87 7.64 -28.76
N LEU A 36 -16.93 6.87 -28.57
CA LEU A 36 -16.81 5.50 -28.11
C LEU A 36 -16.19 4.70 -29.26
N PRO A 37 -15.11 3.91 -29.02
CA PRO A 37 -14.64 2.99 -30.05
C PRO A 37 -15.80 2.06 -30.42
N LYS A 38 -16.06 1.91 -31.71
CA LYS A 38 -17.09 0.97 -32.22
C LYS A 38 -16.76 -0.42 -31.68
N LEU A 39 -17.47 -0.85 -30.65
CA LEU A 39 -17.42 -2.23 -30.18
C LEU A 39 -18.01 -3.10 -31.29
N LEU A 40 -17.29 -4.14 -31.68
CA LEU A 40 -17.77 -5.15 -32.62
C LEU A 40 -19.08 -5.75 -32.06
N PRO A 41 -20.09 -6.03 -32.91
CA PRO A 41 -21.35 -6.59 -32.42
C PRO A 41 -21.06 -7.94 -31.75
N LEU A 42 -21.48 -8.07 -30.49
CA LEU A 42 -21.44 -9.32 -29.74
C LEU A 42 -22.24 -10.36 -30.53
N ARG A 43 -21.55 -11.34 -31.10
CA ARG A 43 -22.17 -12.46 -31.80
C ARG A 43 -22.98 -13.26 -30.77
N PRO A 44 -24.30 -13.48 -30.93
CA PRO A 44 -25.07 -14.33 -30.04
C PRO A 44 -24.78 -15.78 -30.40
N GLY A 45 -23.63 -16.26 -29.94
CA GLY A 45 -23.21 -17.65 -30.00
C GLY A 45 -22.57 -17.97 -28.67
N GLY A 46 -23.29 -18.72 -27.82
CA GLY A 46 -22.83 -19.07 -26.49
C GLY A 46 -21.48 -19.76 -26.54
N THR A 47 -20.42 -19.02 -26.23
CA THR A 47 -19.16 -19.62 -25.81
C THR A 47 -19.44 -20.21 -24.44
N VAL A 48 -19.74 -21.51 -24.41
CA VAL A 48 -19.65 -22.32 -23.18
C VAL A 48 -18.32 -21.95 -22.55
N HIS A 49 -18.38 -21.26 -21.42
CA HIS A 49 -17.21 -20.90 -20.65
C HIS A 49 -16.64 -22.23 -20.15
N GLN A 50 -15.70 -22.81 -20.88
CA GLN A 50 -14.92 -23.93 -20.35
C GLN A 50 -14.18 -23.35 -19.16
N GLY A 51 -14.64 -23.73 -17.97
CA GLY A 51 -14.10 -23.27 -16.69
C GLY A 51 -12.61 -23.56 -16.65
N ARG A 52 -11.80 -22.52 -16.84
CA ARG A 52 -10.36 -22.59 -16.63
C ARG A 52 -10.10 -22.51 -15.12
N GLU A 53 -10.62 -23.48 -14.38
CA GLU A 53 -10.42 -23.60 -12.93
C GLU A 53 -8.96 -23.98 -12.64
N ASP A 54 -8.31 -24.70 -13.54
CA ASP A 54 -6.93 -25.22 -13.40
C ASP A 54 -5.83 -24.14 -13.37
N VAL A 55 -6.16 -22.89 -13.68
CA VAL A 55 -5.19 -21.77 -13.63
C VAL A 55 -5.30 -20.94 -12.35
N CYS A 56 -6.36 -21.15 -11.56
CA CYS A 56 -6.56 -20.45 -10.30
C CYS A 56 -5.67 -20.98 -9.15
N GLY A 57 -4.85 -22.01 -9.39
CA GLY A 57 -3.96 -22.61 -8.40
C GLY A 57 -2.46 -22.35 -8.62
N GLN A 58 -2.06 -21.72 -9.73
CA GLN A 58 -0.64 -21.52 -9.99
C GLN A 58 -0.08 -20.51 -8.99
N PRO A 59 0.91 -20.88 -8.15
CA PRO A 59 1.49 -19.96 -7.18
C PRO A 59 2.11 -18.82 -7.97
N THR A 60 1.44 -17.67 -7.96
CA THR A 60 1.98 -16.47 -8.59
C THR A 60 3.31 -16.20 -7.91
N ARG A 61 4.41 -16.33 -8.67
CA ARG A 61 5.76 -16.13 -8.15
C ARG A 61 5.81 -14.73 -7.55
N ARG A 62 5.86 -14.64 -6.22
CA ARG A 62 5.96 -13.37 -5.51
C ARG A 62 7.38 -12.84 -5.69
N VAL A 63 7.65 -12.23 -6.84
CA VAL A 63 8.92 -11.54 -7.12
C VAL A 63 8.94 -10.27 -6.28
N ARG A 64 9.62 -10.32 -5.14
CA ARG A 64 9.96 -9.12 -4.38
C ARG A 64 11.08 -8.40 -5.12
N ARG A 65 10.94 -7.09 -5.32
CA ARG A 65 12.04 -6.27 -5.84
C ARG A 65 13.20 -6.32 -4.87
N ALA A 66 14.43 -6.45 -5.39
CA ALA A 66 15.64 -6.46 -4.58
C ALA A 66 15.85 -5.11 -3.87
N THR A 67 15.55 -4.01 -4.56
CA THR A 67 15.75 -2.66 -4.06
C THR A 67 14.46 -2.11 -3.44
N PRO A 68 14.49 -1.65 -2.18
CA PRO A 68 13.35 -1.00 -1.53
C PRO A 68 13.11 0.41 -2.10
N PRO A 69 11.87 0.92 -2.03
CA PRO A 69 11.50 2.19 -2.66
C PRO A 69 12.21 3.40 -2.05
N ASN A 70 12.63 3.33 -0.78
CA ASN A 70 13.39 4.38 -0.10
C ASN A 70 14.83 4.55 -0.61
N GLN A 71 15.38 3.54 -1.30
CA GLN A 71 16.67 3.66 -1.99
C GLN A 71 16.52 4.23 -3.41
N VAL A 72 15.33 4.09 -4.02
CA VAL A 72 15.04 4.56 -5.38
C VAL A 72 14.51 5.99 -5.37
N TYR A 73 13.65 6.31 -4.41
CA TYR A 73 12.98 7.59 -4.30
C TYR A 73 13.37 8.29 -3.00
N ARG A 74 13.41 9.63 -3.05
CA ARG A 74 13.68 10.45 -1.87
C ARG A 74 12.48 10.61 -0.94
N VAL A 75 11.28 10.50 -1.50
CA VAL A 75 10.00 10.74 -0.81
C VAL A 75 9.04 9.60 -1.18
N PRO A 76 8.20 9.12 -0.25
CA PRO A 76 7.17 8.15 -0.56
C PRO A 76 6.21 8.68 -1.63
N LEU A 77 5.93 7.85 -2.64
CA LEU A 77 5.04 8.21 -3.75
C LEU A 77 3.57 7.90 -3.44
N THR A 78 3.33 7.02 -2.48
CA THR A 78 1.99 6.59 -2.09
C THR A 78 1.87 6.56 -0.58
N CYS A 79 0.66 6.75 -0.05
CA CYS A 79 0.41 6.70 1.39
C CYS A 79 0.77 5.34 2.01
N GLY A 80 0.73 4.26 1.22
CA GLY A 80 1.18 2.94 1.66
C GLY A 80 2.69 2.84 1.85
N GLN A 81 3.47 3.69 1.17
CA GLN A 81 4.93 3.76 1.35
C GLN A 81 5.33 4.58 2.57
N ASP A 82 4.47 5.49 3.04
CA ASP A 82 4.70 6.23 4.29
C ASP A 82 4.90 5.28 5.47
N LEU A 83 4.15 4.17 5.47
CA LEU A 83 4.25 3.10 6.47
C LEU A 83 5.60 2.39 6.36
N GLY A 84 6.47 2.70 7.32
CA GLY A 84 7.79 2.10 7.43
C GLY A 84 8.81 2.59 6.41
N TRP A 85 8.61 3.78 5.85
CA TRP A 85 9.59 4.46 4.98
C TRP A 85 10.98 4.54 5.63
N TRP A 86 10.98 4.85 6.92
CA TRP A 86 12.18 5.06 7.74
C TRP A 86 12.71 3.79 8.40
N LEU A 87 12.02 2.64 8.28
CA LEU A 87 12.52 1.42 8.88
C LEU A 87 13.75 0.92 8.09
N PRO A 88 14.87 0.60 8.77
CA PRO A 88 15.98 -0.07 8.12
C PRO A 88 15.52 -1.42 7.59
N ARG A 89 15.90 -1.74 6.35
CA ARG A 89 15.66 -3.05 5.74
C ARG A 89 16.91 -3.91 5.64
N ASP A 90 18.06 -3.34 5.99
CA ASP A 90 19.31 -4.06 6.03
C ASP A 90 19.27 -5.04 7.21
N PRO A 91 19.45 -6.35 6.98
CA PRO A 91 19.38 -7.33 8.05
C PRO A 91 20.48 -7.17 9.08
N ALA A 92 21.59 -6.52 8.70
CA ALA A 92 22.71 -6.20 9.57
C ALA A 92 22.37 -5.10 10.60
N LEU A 93 21.48 -4.17 10.26
CA LEU A 93 21.11 -3.07 11.14
C LEU A 93 19.91 -3.45 11.98
N ARG A 94 20.05 -3.27 13.29
CA ARG A 94 18.91 -3.38 14.21
C ARG A 94 18.11 -2.07 14.14
N PRO A 95 16.78 -2.12 13.96
CA PRO A 95 15.93 -0.93 14.03
C PRO A 95 16.16 -0.10 15.30
N GLU A 96 16.51 -0.79 16.40
CA GLU A 96 16.84 -0.20 17.68
C GLU A 96 18.09 0.70 17.65
N GLU A 97 19.10 0.36 16.83
CA GLU A 97 20.33 1.13 16.69
C GLU A 97 20.13 2.39 15.83
N MET A 98 19.38 2.25 14.74
CA MET A 98 19.10 3.37 13.83
C MET A 98 18.11 4.38 14.43
N MET A 99 17.20 3.92 15.28
CA MET A 99 16.11 4.72 15.81
C MET A 99 16.03 4.57 17.34
N PRO A 100 17.00 5.11 18.09
CA PRO A 100 17.10 4.93 19.53
C PRO A 100 15.90 5.50 20.29
N TRP A 101 15.23 6.51 19.73
CA TRP A 101 14.01 7.09 20.28
C TRP A 101 12.81 6.12 20.28
N MET A 102 12.85 5.05 19.48
CA MET A 102 11.83 3.98 19.51
C MET A 102 12.13 2.89 20.54
N VAL A 103 13.32 2.90 21.15
CA VAL A 103 13.75 1.84 22.07
C VAL A 103 13.20 2.14 23.46
N VAL A 104 12.37 1.22 23.95
CA VAL A 104 11.77 1.25 25.29
C VAL A 104 12.05 -0.09 25.96
N PRO A 105 12.35 -0.15 27.27
CA PRO A 105 12.49 -1.41 27.97
C PRO A 105 11.17 -2.21 27.89
N ARG A 106 11.18 -3.31 27.13
CA ARG A 106 10.03 -4.21 26.98
C ARG A 106 10.13 -5.36 27.97
N ARG A 107 9.02 -5.72 28.60
CA ARG A 107 8.88 -6.91 29.44
C ARG A 107 7.89 -7.86 28.79
N PRO A 108 8.33 -8.70 27.83
CA PRO A 108 7.43 -9.63 27.16
C PRO A 108 6.91 -10.66 28.18
N LEU A 109 5.66 -11.07 27.99
CA LEU A 109 5.11 -12.20 28.73
C LEU A 109 5.80 -13.47 28.22
N VAL A 110 6.60 -14.12 29.06
CA VAL A 110 7.23 -15.40 28.75
C VAL A 110 6.45 -16.50 29.45
N TRP A 111 5.93 -17.45 28.68
CA TRP A 111 5.20 -18.59 29.24
C TRP A 111 6.15 -19.57 29.91
N SER A 112 5.90 -19.84 31.19
CA SER A 112 6.64 -20.85 31.93
C SER A 112 6.33 -22.25 31.40
N PRO A 113 7.20 -23.25 31.67
CA PRO A 113 6.90 -24.65 31.35
C PRO A 113 5.57 -25.12 31.96
N VAL A 114 5.23 -24.65 33.16
CA VAL A 114 3.95 -24.96 33.84
C VAL A 114 2.78 -24.37 33.07
N THR A 115 2.87 -23.10 32.65
CA THR A 115 1.82 -22.44 31.85
C THR A 115 1.61 -23.19 30.53
N ARG A 116 2.68 -23.57 29.84
CA ARG A 116 2.59 -24.37 28.60
C ARG A 116 1.97 -25.74 28.83
N PHE A 117 2.31 -26.40 29.94
CA PHE A 117 1.73 -27.68 30.30
C PHE A 117 0.23 -27.56 30.57
N VAL A 118 -0.18 -26.56 31.33
CA VAL A 118 -1.59 -26.25 31.63
C VAL A 118 -2.35 -25.97 30.35
N ASP A 119 -1.79 -25.18 29.43
CA ASP A 119 -2.39 -24.94 28.12
C ASP A 119 -2.54 -26.25 27.32
N SER A 120 -1.53 -27.10 27.32
CA SER A 120 -1.60 -28.41 26.63
C SER A 120 -2.63 -29.36 27.25
N MET A 121 -2.78 -29.36 28.58
CA MET A 121 -3.72 -30.21 29.30
C MET A 121 -5.15 -29.72 29.17
N SER A 122 -5.37 -28.41 29.20
CA SER A 122 -6.71 -27.82 28.97
C SER A 122 -7.24 -28.09 27.56
N LEU A 123 -6.37 -28.19 26.56
CA LEU A 123 -6.75 -28.55 25.19
C LEU A 123 -6.99 -30.05 25.00
N SER A 124 -6.23 -30.90 25.68
CA SER A 124 -6.27 -32.36 25.48
C SER A 124 -7.28 -33.08 26.39
N ASN A 125 -7.48 -32.59 27.61
CA ASN A 125 -8.29 -33.24 28.61
C ASN A 125 -9.41 -32.32 29.13
N PRO A 126 -10.70 -32.62 28.82
CA PRO A 126 -11.83 -31.80 29.26
C PRO A 126 -12.09 -31.86 30.78
N HIS A 127 -11.49 -32.82 31.49
CA HIS A 127 -11.58 -32.95 32.95
C HIS A 127 -10.38 -32.37 33.69
N PHE A 128 -9.44 -31.74 32.99
CA PHE A 128 -8.30 -31.10 33.62
C PHE A 128 -8.74 -29.82 34.34
N SER A 129 -8.48 -29.75 35.65
CA SER A 129 -8.66 -28.55 36.46
C SER A 129 -7.37 -28.24 37.21
N LEU A 130 -6.97 -26.96 37.19
CA LEU A 130 -6.08 -26.43 38.20
C LEU A 130 -6.98 -26.03 39.38
N PHE A 131 -6.94 -26.85 40.44
CA PHE A 131 -7.80 -26.81 41.64
C PHE A 131 -9.15 -27.53 41.49
#